data_AF-A0A1I1Y276-F1
#
_entry.id   AF-A0A1I1Y276-F1
#
_cell.length_a   1.000
_cell.length_b   1.000
_cell.length_c   1.000
_cell.angle_alpha   90.00
_cell.angle_beta   90.00
_cell.angle_gamma   90.00
#
_symmetry.space_group_name_H-M   'P 1'
#
loop_
_entity.id
_entity.type
_entity.pdbx_description
1 polymer ?
#
loop_
_entity_poly.entity_id
_entity_poly.type
_entity_poly.pdbx_seq_one_letter_code
_entity_poly.pdbx_strand_id
1 'polypeptide(L)' 'MSKTRFKLNRAGVKELLKSKEMEGILLEYGNAIIAECGGDGYETSSFTGKNRSNVTVRASTRKSIKDNLENNTLLKAVH' A
#
# COMPACT_ATOMS: atom_id res chain seq x y z
N MET A 1 5.32 43.50 6.48
CA MET A 1 5.40 42.02 6.31
C MET A 1 4.93 41.68 4.90
N SER A 2 5.85 41.41 3.99
CA SER A 2 5.55 40.97 2.62
C SER A 2 4.86 39.60 2.66
N LYS A 3 3.75 39.44 1.92
CA LYS A 3 3.06 38.14 1.77
C LYS A 3 3.94 37.17 0.99
N THR A 4 4.81 36.44 1.68
CA THR A 4 5.54 35.31 1.10
C THR A 4 4.54 34.20 0.76
N ARG A 5 4.39 33.90 -0.53
CA ARG A 5 3.52 32.81 -1.01
C ARG A 5 4.37 31.55 -1.19
N PHE A 6 4.18 30.58 -0.29
CA PHE A 6 4.73 29.25 -0.48
C PHE A 6 3.91 28.50 -1.54
N LYS A 7 4.58 28.03 -2.59
CA LYS A 7 3.97 27.23 -3.65
C LYS A 7 4.57 25.83 -3.60
N LEU A 8 3.71 24.83 -3.43
CA LEU A 8 4.11 23.43 -3.42
C LEU A 8 4.70 23.03 -4.79
N ASN A 9 5.89 22.43 -4.78
CA ASN A 9 6.48 21.83 -5.97
C ASN A 9 5.77 20.50 -6.28
N ARG A 10 4.68 20.58 -7.05
CA ARG A 10 3.89 19.41 -7.44
C ARG A 10 4.67 18.38 -8.25
N ALA A 11 5.67 18.80 -9.03
CA ALA A 11 6.51 17.90 -9.81
C ALA A 11 7.42 17.07 -8.89
N GLY A 12 8.12 17.73 -7.96
CA GLY A 12 8.97 17.04 -6.97
C GLY A 12 8.17 16.12 -6.04
N VAL A 13 6.97 16.51 -5.62
CA VAL A 13 6.09 15.63 -4.83
C VAL A 13 5.70 14.38 -5.64
N LYS A 14 5.44 14.53 -6.94
CA LYS A 14 5.10 13.38 -7.80
C LYS A 14 6.28 12.45 -8.03
N GLU A 15 7.49 12.97 -8.12
CA GLU A 15 8.71 12.17 -8.19
C GLU A 15 8.95 11.41 -6.88
N LEU A 16 8.77 12.07 -5.74
CA LEU A 16 8.88 11.45 -4.42
C LEU A 16 7.85 10.33 -4.24
N LEU A 17 6.60 10.53 -4.65
CA LEU A 17 5.54 9.50 -4.58
C LEU A 17 5.78 8.30 -5.52
N LYS A 18 6.72 8.40 -6.46
CA LYS A 18 7.15 7.32 -7.35
C LYS A 18 8.52 6.74 -6.98
N SER A 19 9.15 7.29 -5.96
CA SER A 19 10.47 6.83 -5.53
C SER A 19 10.41 5.38 -5.06
N LYS A 20 11.54 4.68 -5.20
CA LYS A 20 11.69 3.32 -4.67
C LYS A 20 11.57 3.26 -3.15
N GLU A 21 11.95 4.35 -2.48
CA GLU A 21 11.79 4.49 -1.02
C GLU A 21 10.32 4.47 -0.63
N MET A 22 9.47 5.21 -1.35
CA MET A 22 8.03 5.20 -1.14
C MET A 22 7.41 3.83 -1.44
N GLU A 23 7.91 3.14 -2.47
CA GLU A 23 7.50 1.76 -2.76
C GLU A 23 7.89 0.80 -1.63
N GLY A 24 9.09 0.93 -1.07
CA GLY A 24 9.55 0.13 0.07
C GLY A 24 8.66 0.30 1.30
N ILE A 25 8.33 1.55 1.65
CA ILE A 25 7.40 1.85 2.75
C ILE A 25 6.03 1.21 2.50
N LEU A 26 5.49 1.33 1.29
CA LEU A 26 4.19 0.72 0.95
C LEU A 26 4.24 -0.82 1.01
N LEU A 27 5.37 -1.43 0.67
CA LEU A 27 5.58 -2.86 0.79
C LEU A 27 5.65 -3.30 2.26
N GLU A 28 6.29 -2.52 3.13
CA GLU A 28 6.29 -2.76 4.58
C GLU A 28 4.87 -2.77 5.15
N TYR A 29 4.04 -1.79 4.78
CA TYR A 29 2.62 -1.79 5.16
C TYR A 29 1.87 -3.00 4.60
N GLY A 30 2.11 -3.37 3.34
CA GLY A 30 1.50 -4.56 2.75
C GLY A 30 1.89 -5.85 3.48
N ASN A 31 3.15 -5.98 3.86
CA ASN A 31 3.66 -7.13 4.62
C ASN A 31 3.10 -7.18 6.05
N ALA A 32 2.93 -6.02 6.69
CA ALA A 32 2.30 -5.92 8.00
C ALA A 32 0.84 -6.44 7.95
N ILE A 33 0.09 -6.04 6.92
CA ILE A 33 -1.29 -6.51 6.70
C ILE A 33 -1.30 -8.04 6.48
N ILE A 34 -0.36 -8.58 5.69
CA ILE A 34 -0.24 -10.03 5.50
C ILE A 34 0.03 -10.74 6.82
N ALA A 35 0.93 -10.21 7.65
CA ALA A 35 1.26 -10.79 8.95
C ALA A 35 0.04 -10.81 9.88
N GLU A 36 -0.75 -9.74 9.89
CA GLU A 36 -1.98 -9.64 10.68
C GLU A 36 -3.08 -10.60 10.16
N CYS A 37 -3.14 -10.84 8.85
CA CYS A 37 -4.03 -11.83 8.23
C CYS A 37 -3.60 -13.30 8.44
N GLY A 38 -2.53 -13.56 9.19
CA GLY A 38 -2.03 -14.92 9.46
C GLY A 38 -1.04 -15.46 8.43
N GLY A 39 -0.54 -14.62 7.53
CA GLY A 39 0.62 -14.87 6.66
C GLY A 39 0.41 -15.84 5.49
N ASP A 40 -0.45 -16.84 5.62
CA ASP A 40 -0.47 -17.96 4.70
C ASP A 40 -1.48 -17.75 3.55
N GLY A 41 -0.96 -17.65 2.31
CA GLY A 41 -1.76 -17.53 1.09
C GLY A 41 -2.25 -16.12 0.74
N TYR A 42 -1.68 -15.08 1.36
CA TYR A 42 -1.84 -13.69 0.93
C TYR A 42 -0.61 -13.22 0.16
N GLU A 43 -0.80 -12.48 -0.93
CA GLU A 43 0.25 -11.99 -1.80
C GLU A 43 0.22 -10.45 -1.87
N THR A 44 1.40 -9.84 -1.81
CA THR A 44 1.62 -8.42 -2.11
C THR A 44 2.13 -8.23 -3.54
N SER A 45 1.56 -7.26 -4.26
CA SER A 45 2.07 -6.81 -5.55
C SER A 45 2.26 -5.30 -5.53
N SER A 46 3.48 -4.84 -5.87
CA SER A 46 3.75 -3.41 -6.07
C SER A 46 3.53 -3.01 -7.52
N PHE A 47 2.98 -1.82 -7.72
CA PHE A 47 2.79 -1.23 -9.04
C PHE A 47 2.96 0.28 -9.00
N THR A 48 3.84 0.80 -9.86
CA THR A 48 4.02 2.25 -10.01
C THR A 48 3.09 2.79 -11.08
N GLY A 49 2.05 3.49 -10.65
CA GLY A 49 1.08 4.13 -11.54
C GLY A 49 1.56 5.46 -12.10
N LYS A 50 0.69 6.11 -12.89
CA LYS A 50 0.98 7.39 -13.57
C LYS A 50 1.42 8.50 -12.60
N ASN A 51 0.94 8.48 -11.35
CA ASN A 51 1.16 9.54 -10.37
C ASN A 51 1.75 9.09 -9.02
N ARG A 52 1.67 7.81 -8.66
CA ARG A 52 2.10 7.28 -7.36
C ARG A 52 2.39 5.79 -7.44
N SER A 53 3.23 5.30 -6.55
CA SER A 53 3.37 3.87 -6.27
C SER A 53 2.19 3.38 -5.43
N ASN A 54 1.71 2.19 -5.73
CA ASN A 54 0.67 1.49 -4.98
C ASN A 54 1.16 0.08 -4.65
N VAL A 55 0.71 -0.46 -3.54
CA VAL A 55 0.86 -1.87 -3.19
C VAL A 55 -0.52 -2.47 -2.97
N THR A 56 -0.75 -3.65 -3.52
CA THR A 56 -2.01 -4.38 -3.41
C THR A 56 -1.76 -5.65 -2.64
N VAL A 57 -2.61 -5.94 -1.64
CA VAL A 57 -2.63 -7.20 -0.92
C VAL A 57 -3.85 -8.00 -1.39
N ARG A 58 -3.65 -9.27 -1.78
CA ARG A 58 -4.74 -10.16 -2.21
C ARG A 58 -4.64 -11.53 -1.58
N ALA A 59 -5.77 -12.20 -1.40
CA ALA A 59 -5.80 -13.64 -1.11
C ALA A 59 -5.60 -14.43 -2.41
N SER A 60 -4.56 -15.26 -2.50
CA SER A 60 -4.26 -16.06 -3.70
C SER A 60 -4.64 -17.54 -3.58
N THR A 61 -4.73 -18.08 -2.37
CA THR A 61 -5.06 -19.49 -2.14
C THR A 61 -6.54 -19.68 -1.84
N ARG A 62 -7.10 -20.87 -2.15
CA ARG A 62 -8.50 -21.19 -1.81
C ARG A 62 -8.79 -21.07 -0.30
N LYS A 63 -7.79 -21.37 0.54
CA LYS A 63 -7.90 -21.25 2.00
C LYS A 63 -8.02 -19.79 2.43
N SER A 64 -7.11 -18.92 1.97
CA SER A 64 -7.12 -17.48 2.30
C SER A 64 -8.33 -16.76 1.71
N ILE A 65 -8.81 -17.15 0.52
CA ILE A 65 -10.04 -16.59 -0.06
C ILE A 65 -11.26 -16.95 0.80
N LYS A 66 -11.36 -18.21 1.25
CA LYS A 66 -12.46 -18.65 2.12
C LYS A 66 -12.42 -17.95 3.47
N ASP A 67 -11.24 -17.89 4.09
CA ASP A 67 -11.05 -17.19 5.36
C ASP A 67 -11.41 -15.71 5.26
N ASN A 68 -10.94 -15.01 4.22
CA ASN A 68 -11.30 -13.61 4.01
C ASN A 68 -12.80 -13.41 3.76
N LEU A 69 -13.46 -14.33 3.06
CA LEU A 69 -14.91 -14.26 2.81
C LEU A 69 -15.73 -14.46 4.10
N GLU A 70 -15.31 -15.38 4.96
CA GLU A 70 -16.04 -15.71 6.20
C GLU A 70 -15.74 -14.71 7.33
N ASN A 71 -14.49 -14.27 7.45
CA ASN A 71 -13.99 -13.51 8.60
C ASN A 71 -13.67 -12.04 8.29
N ASN A 72 -13.73 -11.61 7.03
CA ASN A 72 -13.33 -10.27 6.57
C ASN A 72 -11.92 -9.88 7.03
N THR A 73 -10.98 -10.83 6.99
CA THR A 73 -9.62 -10.66 7.53
C THR A 73 -8.86 -9.51 6.89
N LEU A 74 -8.92 -9.35 5.57
CA LEU A 74 -8.27 -8.21 4.89
C LEU A 74 -8.88 -6.87 5.29
N LEU A 75 -10.21 -6.78 5.44
CA LEU A 75 -10.86 -5.52 5.84
C LEU A 75 -10.53 -5.15 7.29
N LYS A 76 -10.34 -6.14 8.16
CA LYS A 76 -9.99 -5.92 9.57
C LYS A 76 -8.52 -5.57 9.79
N ALA A 77 -7.64 -6.00 8.88
CA ALA A 77 -6.21 -5.70 8.93
C ALA A 77 -5.84 -4.34 8.30
N VAL A 78 -6.81 -3.61 7.74
CA VAL A 78 -6.60 -2.25 7.22
C VAL A 78 -6.95 -1.24 8.33
N HIS A 79 -5.92 -0.66 8.95
CA HIS A 79 -6.02 0.40 9.96
C HIS A 79 -5.62 1.77 9.41
#